data_AF-A0A8G2BJL5-F1
#
_entry.id   AF-A0A8G2BJL5-F1
#
_cell.length_a   1.000
_cell.length_b   1.000
_cell.length_c   1.000
_cell.angle_alpha   90.00
_cell.angle_beta   90.00
_cell.angle_gamma   90.00
#
_symmetry.space_group_name_H-M   'P 1'
#
loop_
_entity.id
_entity.type
_entity.pdbx_description
1 polymer ?
#
loop_
_entity_poly.entity_id
_entity_poly.type
_entity_poly.pdbx_seq_one_letter_code
_entity_poly.pdbx_strand_id
1 'polypeptide(L)' 'MKNEDSFLITYGLHSYVTHDRVGDRSIFTIRAPAGPKMIRHAKTLLTGNFGGAAAIRVI' A
#
# COMPACT_ATOMS: atom_id res chain seq x y z
N MET A 1 12.53 9.90 -7.21
CA MET A 1 11.85 8.60 -7.00
C MET A 1 10.98 8.74 -5.77
N LYS A 2 9.68 8.45 -5.84
CA LYS A 2 8.80 8.50 -4.67
C LYS A 2 9.14 7.30 -3.79
N ASN A 3 9.47 7.53 -2.52
CA ASN A 3 9.89 6.47 -1.59
C ASN A 3 8.85 5.35 -1.46
N GLU A 4 7.58 5.71 -1.63
CA GLU A 4 6.44 4.80 -1.57
C GLU A 4 6.41 3.82 -2.75
N ASP A 5 6.70 4.27 -3.98
CA ASP A 5 6.70 3.39 -5.15
C ASP A 5 7.87 2.40 -5.08
N SER A 6 9.05 2.87 -4.63
CA SER A 6 10.21 2.01 -4.37
C SER A 6 9.91 0.99 -3.25
N PHE A 7 9.19 1.38 -2.20
CA PHE A 7 8.73 0.46 -1.15
C PHE A 7 7.82 -0.63 -1.73
N LEU A 8 6.84 -0.26 -2.55
CA LEU A 8 5.94 -1.22 -3.17
C LEU A 8 6.69 -2.23 -4.05
N ILE A 9 7.74 -1.80 -4.75
CA ILE A 9 8.59 -2.69 -5.55
C ILE A 9 9.40 -3.62 -4.65
N THR A 10 10.11 -3.08 -3.65
CA THR A 10 10.98 -3.83 -2.72
C THR A 10 10.25 -4.94 -1.99
N TYR A 11 9.01 -4.68 -1.55
CA TYR A 11 8.19 -5.65 -0.82
C TYR A 11 7.25 -6.45 -1.73
N GLY A 12 7.38 -6.33 -3.06
CA GLY A 12 6.55 -7.09 -4.01
C GLY A 12 5.05 -6.74 -3.96
N LEU A 13 4.71 -5.57 -3.42
CA LEU A 13 3.33 -5.08 -3.31
C LEU A 13 2.85 -4.44 -4.62
N HIS A 14 3.74 -3.94 -5.48
CA HIS A 14 3.40 -3.17 -6.68
C HIS A 14 2.45 -3.89 -7.67
N SER A 15 2.38 -5.23 -7.61
CA SER A 15 1.53 -6.04 -8.48
C SER A 15 0.04 -5.97 -8.11
N TYR A 16 -0.28 -5.64 -6.85
CA TYR A 16 -1.67 -5.58 -6.36
C TYR A 16 -1.95 -4.39 -5.43
N VAL A 17 -0.95 -3.56 -5.15
CA VAL A 17 -1.07 -2.33 -4.39
C VAL A 17 -0.62 -1.17 -5.26
N THR A 18 -1.45 -0.15 -5.31
CA THR A 18 -1.15 1.13 -5.97
C THR A 18 -1.07 2.22 -4.93
N HIS A 19 -0.16 3.16 -5.14
CA HIS A 19 0.01 4.33 -4.29
C HIS A 19 -0.45 5.57 -5.07
N ASP A 20 -1.27 6.38 -4.42
CA ASP A 20 -1.71 7.66 -4.92
C ASP A 20 -1.50 8.72 -3.83
N ARG A 21 -1.22 9.96 -4.23
CA ARG A 21 -0.99 11.07 -3.30
C ARG A 21 -1.98 12.17 -3.60
N VAL A 22 -2.89 12.40 -2.66
CA VAL A 22 -3.90 13.46 -2.74
C VAL A 22 -3.53 14.53 -1.72
N GLY A 23 -2.88 15.60 -2.19
CA GLY A 23 -2.29 16.63 -1.33
C GLY A 23 -1.15 16.07 -0.47
N ASP A 24 -1.30 16.16 0.85
CA ASP A 24 -0.34 15.59 1.82
C ASP A 24 -0.73 14.20 2.36
N ARG A 25 -1.80 13.60 1.83
CA ARG A 25 -2.19 12.23 2.21
C ARG A 25 -1.73 11.21 1.18
N SER A 26 -1.00 10.21 1.68
CA SER A 26 -0.68 8.99 0.93
C SER A 26 -1.85 8.00 1.04
N ILE A 27 -2.37 7.59 -0.10
CA ILE A 27 -3.47 6.65 -0.24
C ILE A 27 -2.92 5.38 -0.89
N PHE A 28 -3.03 4.25 -0.20
CA PHE A 28 -2.66 2.94 -0.73
C PHE A 28 -3.92 2.16 -1.05
N THR A 29 -4.01 1.70 -2.29
CA THR A 29 -5.16 0.97 -2.80
C THR A 29 -4.75 -0.46 -3.14
N ILE A 30 -5.29 -1.42 -2.39
CA ILE A 30 -5.08 -2.86 -2.55
C ILE A 30 -6.20 -3.39 -3.46
N ARG A 31 -5.86 -4.01 -4.58
CA ARG A 31 -6.81 -4.56 -5.56
C ARG A 31 -7.25 -5.99 -5.17
N ALA A 32 -8.53 -6.29 -5.34
CA ALA A 32 -9.24 -7.51 -4.93
C ALA A 32 -8.73 -8.87 -5.45
N PRO A 33 -7.98 -9.03 -6.57
CA PRO A 33 -7.39 -10.35 -6.84
C PRO A 33 -6.39 -10.80 -5.75
N ALA A 34 -5.98 -9.89 -4.84
CA ALA A 34 -5.21 -10.24 -3.66
C ALA A 34 -6.07 -11.03 -2.65
N GLY A 35 -5.71 -12.29 -2.41
CA GLY A 35 -6.38 -13.10 -1.38
C GLY A 35 -6.27 -12.48 0.03
N PRO A 36 -7.11 -12.91 1.00
CA PRO A 36 -7.14 -12.33 2.36
C PRO A 36 -5.79 -12.30 3.06
N LYS A 37 -4.93 -13.30 2.80
CA LYS A 37 -3.55 -13.37 3.31
C LYS A 37 -2.66 -12.26 2.76
N MET A 38 -2.80 -11.94 1.47
CA MET A 38 -2.05 -10.86 0.81
C MET A 38 -2.54 -9.49 1.29
N ILE A 39 -3.85 -9.30 1.43
CA ILE A 39 -4.44 -8.08 1.98
C ILE A 39 -3.91 -7.84 3.41
N ARG A 40 -3.91 -8.88 4.26
CA ARG A 40 -3.37 -8.79 5.62
C ARG A 40 -1.88 -8.44 5.61
N HIS A 41 -1.10 -9.08 4.75
CA HIS A 41 0.33 -8.83 4.63
C HIS A 41 0.64 -7.39 4.20
N ALA A 42 -0.04 -6.90 3.15
CA ALA A 42 0.10 -5.52 2.69
C ALA A 42 -0.33 -4.52 3.76
N LYS A 43 -1.45 -4.76 4.47
CA LYS A 43 -1.87 -3.92 5.60
C LYS A 43 -0.80 -3.86 6.70
N THR A 44 -0.23 -4.99 7.10
CA THR A 44 0.83 -5.02 8.12
C THR A 44 2.05 -4.20 7.69
N LEU A 45 2.51 -4.36 6.44
CA LEU A 45 3.66 -3.62 5.92
C LEU A 45 3.38 -2.12 5.80
N LEU A 46 2.23 -1.74 5.25
CA LEU A 46 1.86 -0.34 5.05
C LEU A 46 1.67 0.39 6.39
N THR A 47 0.96 -0.22 7.34
CA THR A 47 0.78 0.37 8.68
C THR A 47 2.09 0.45 9.45
N GLY A 48 2.96 -0.56 9.34
CA GLY A 48 4.26 -0.56 10.02
C GLY A 48 5.24 0.48 9.49
N ASN A 49 5.17 0.80 8.19
CA ASN A 49 6.12 1.71 7.55
C ASN A 49 5.61 3.16 7.40
N PHE A 50 4.32 3.35 7.12
CA PHE A 50 3.73 4.67 6.86
C PHE A 50 2.79 5.16 7.98
N GLY A 51 2.54 4.33 8.99
CA GLY A 51 1.76 4.70 10.17
C GLY A 51 0.29 5.01 9.87
N GLY A 52 -0.39 5.63 10.85
CA GLY A 52 -1.82 5.96 10.78
C GLY A 52 -2.20 7.11 9.83
N ALA A 53 -1.21 7.79 9.24
CA ALA A 53 -1.44 8.86 8.27
C ALA A 53 -1.77 8.32 6.86
N ALA A 54 -1.41 7.05 6.59
CA ALA A 54 -1.70 6.39 5.33
C ALA A 54 -3.12 5.86 5.28
N ALA A 55 -3.91 6.29 4.30
CA ALA A 55 -5.23 5.73 4.06
C ALA A 55 -5.11 4.44 3.24
N ILE A 56 -5.53 3.31 3.81
CA ILE A 56 -5.50 2.01 3.11
C ILE A 56 -6.92 1.66 2.65
N ARG A 57 -7.11 1.52 1.34
CA ARG A 57 -8.37 1.08 0.71
C ARG A 57 -8.20 -0.31 0.11
N VAL A 58 -9.26 -1.11 0.18
CA VAL A 58 -9.36 -2.40 -0.51
C VAL A 58 -10.55 -2.28 -1.46
N ILE A 59 -10.31 -2.52 -2.75
CA ILE A 59 -11.32 -2.43 -3.83
C ILE A 59 -11.35 -3.72 -4.64
#